data_AF-A0A6B0UY67-F1
#
_entry.id   AF-A0A6B0UY67-F1
#
_cell.length_a   1.000
_cell.length_b   1.000
_cell.length_c   1.000
_cell.angle_alpha   90.00
_cell.angle_beta   90.00
_cell.angle_gamma   90.00
#
_symmetry.space_group_name_H-M   'P 1'
#
loop_
_entity.id
_entity.type
_entity.pdbx_description
1 polymer ?
#
loop_
_entity_poly.entity_id
_entity_poly.type
_entity_poly.pdbx_seq_one_letter_code
_entity_poly.pdbx_strand_id
1 'polypeptide(L)'
;IDTLYNEARRAILGLPRTTRLNELRKCVFLPSLQDSLRQQREMHVARLEHTVEGRAIAKYLGVQIQAKNPMPRAKPPWELMDIAQPKPLPRNMNAEKHQKRREHHARLHLAEVSQVNHEDNQVVYVDAATNATAASAAVVFVREAQDAPLTVRKVYTEL
;
A
#
# COMPACT_ATOMS: atom_id res chain seq x y z
N ILE A 1 -23.02 -13.96 10.44
CA ILE A 1 -21.90 -13.82 9.48
C ILE A 1 -21.63 -15.13 8.76
N ASP A 2 -21.49 -16.27 9.45
CA ASP A 2 -21.32 -17.58 8.80
C ASP A 2 -22.44 -17.97 7.83
N THR A 3 -23.67 -17.57 8.12
CA THR A 3 -24.83 -17.76 7.23
C THR A 3 -24.63 -17.10 5.87
N LEU A 4 -24.21 -15.83 5.84
CA LEU A 4 -23.89 -15.07 4.63
C LEU A 4 -22.75 -15.73 3.85
N TYR A 5 -21.72 -16.23 4.54
CA TYR A 5 -20.60 -16.92 3.90
C TYR A 5 -21.05 -18.21 3.20
N ASN A 6 -21.96 -18.96 3.84
CA ASN A 6 -22.53 -20.16 3.23
C ASN A 6 -23.50 -19.82 2.08
N GLU A 7 -24.24 -18.72 2.15
CA GLU A 7 -25.05 -18.24 1.02
C GLU A 7 -24.17 -17.82 -0.16
N ALA A 8 -23.08 -17.11 0.09
CA ALA A 8 -22.10 -16.76 -0.95
C ALA A 8 -21.50 -18.02 -1.59
N ARG A 9 -21.13 -19.04 -0.80
CA ARG A 9 -20.67 -20.34 -1.34
C ARG A 9 -21.72 -20.98 -2.25
N ARG A 10 -22.99 -20.96 -1.86
CA ARG A 10 -24.09 -21.48 -2.69
C ARG A 10 -24.25 -20.69 -3.98
N ALA A 11 -24.21 -19.36 -3.91
CA ALA A 11 -24.32 -18.48 -5.06
C ALA A 11 -23.17 -18.71 -6.07
N ILE A 12 -21.93 -18.80 -5.58
CA ILE A 12 -20.74 -19.07 -6.41
C ILE A 12 -20.86 -20.42 -7.13
N LEU A 13 -21.40 -21.43 -6.44
CA LEU A 13 -21.55 -22.78 -6.98
C LEU A 13 -22.85 -23.01 -7.76
N GLY A 14 -23.75 -22.02 -7.82
CA GLY A 14 -25.09 -22.18 -8.39
C GLY A 14 -25.95 -23.21 -7.66
N LEU A 15 -25.68 -23.49 -6.38
CA LEU A 15 -26.37 -24.51 -5.60
C LEU A 15 -27.64 -23.94 -4.94
N PRO A 16 -28.72 -24.73 -4.87
CA PRO A 16 -29.97 -24.30 -4.24
C PRO A 16 -29.80 -24.10 -2.72
N ARG A 17 -30.67 -23.28 -2.13
CA ARG A 17 -30.69 -23.01 -0.68
C ARG A 17 -30.89 -24.27 0.17
N THR A 18 -31.51 -25.31 -0.40
CA THR A 18 -31.79 -26.59 0.25
C THR A 18 -30.54 -27.49 0.39
N THR A 19 -29.43 -27.16 -0.27
CA THR A 19 -28.21 -27.97 -0.18
C THR A 19 -27.68 -28.00 1.26
N ARG A 20 -27.45 -29.23 1.74
CA ARG A 20 -26.93 -29.51 3.08
C ARG A 20 -25.53 -28.90 3.24
N LEU A 21 -25.28 -28.27 4.40
CA LEU A 21 -24.02 -27.57 4.68
C LEU A 21 -22.79 -28.49 4.61
N ASN A 22 -22.92 -29.74 5.03
CA ASN A 22 -21.83 -30.71 5.00
C ASN A 22 -21.39 -31.03 3.57
N GLU A 23 -22.33 -31.09 2.62
CA GLU A 23 -22.03 -31.32 1.20
C GLU A 23 -21.49 -30.03 0.57
N LEU A 24 -22.09 -28.87 0.88
CA LEU A 24 -21.63 -27.57 0.42
C LEU A 24 -20.14 -27.30 0.76
N ARG A 25 -19.71 -27.70 1.96
CA ARG A 25 -18.30 -27.56 2.40
C ARG A 25 -17.35 -28.49 1.67
N LYS A 26 -17.80 -29.62 1.12
CA LYS A 26 -16.99 -30.54 0.32
C LYS A 26 -16.84 -30.04 -1.13
N CYS A 27 -17.85 -29.36 -1.66
CA CYS A 27 -17.87 -28.92 -3.06
C CYS A 27 -16.78 -27.89 -3.40
N VAL A 28 -16.36 -27.05 -2.44
CA VAL A 28 -15.30 -26.05 -2.66
C VAL A 28 -14.41 -25.92 -1.44
N PHE A 29 -13.11 -25.96 -1.68
CA PHE A 29 -12.08 -25.66 -0.70
C PHE A 29 -11.96 -24.13 -0.48
N LEU A 30 -12.99 -23.53 0.09
CA LEU A 30 -12.92 -22.17 0.61
C LEU A 30 -12.58 -22.23 2.11
N PRO A 31 -11.69 -21.35 2.60
CA PRO A 31 -11.38 -21.27 4.03
C PRO A 31 -12.66 -20.97 4.82
N SER A 32 -12.73 -21.49 6.06
CA SER A 32 -13.82 -21.10 6.94
C SER A 32 -13.66 -19.64 7.36
N LEU A 33 -14.74 -19.01 7.81
CA LEU A 33 -14.67 -17.64 8.33
C LEU A 33 -13.63 -17.52 9.46
N GLN A 34 -13.56 -18.53 10.33
CA GLN A 34 -12.58 -18.57 11.41
C GLN A 34 -11.15 -18.63 10.88
N ASP A 35 -10.90 -19.40 9.82
CA ASP A 35 -9.59 -19.46 9.18
C ASP A 35 -9.22 -18.12 8.56
N SER A 36 -10.16 -17.46 7.88
CA SER A 36 -9.94 -16.13 7.31
C SER A 36 -9.65 -15.07 8.38
N LEU A 37 -10.36 -15.11 9.51
CA LEU A 37 -10.10 -14.20 10.63
C LEU A 37 -8.73 -14.44 11.25
N ARG A 38 -8.32 -15.72 11.39
CA ARG A 38 -6.99 -16.08 11.87
C ARG A 38 -5.91 -15.57 10.92
N GLN A 39 -6.04 -15.84 9.62
CA GLN A 39 -5.11 -15.36 8.59
C GLN A 39 -5.01 -13.84 8.58
N GLN A 40 -6.14 -13.13 8.66
CA GLN A 40 -6.17 -11.68 8.71
C GLN A 40 -5.44 -11.17 9.95
N ARG A 41 -5.67 -11.78 11.11
CA ARG A 41 -4.99 -11.40 12.36
C ARG A 41 -3.48 -11.63 12.25
N GLU A 42 -3.05 -12.78 11.74
CA GLU A 42 -1.64 -13.10 11.51
C GLU A 42 -0.98 -12.11 10.56
N MET A 43 -1.65 -11.78 9.45
CA MET A 43 -1.18 -10.76 8.51
C MET A 43 -1.03 -9.39 9.16
N HIS A 44 -1.99 -8.96 9.99
CA HIS A 44 -1.90 -7.67 10.68
C HIS A 44 -0.76 -7.64 11.68
N VAL A 45 -0.58 -8.72 12.46
CA VAL A 45 0.57 -8.84 13.38
C VAL A 45 1.88 -8.80 12.61
N ALA A 46 2.00 -9.58 11.53
CA ALA A 46 3.17 -9.56 10.68
C ALA A 46 3.44 -8.16 10.12
N ARG A 47 2.40 -7.44 9.67
CA ARG A 47 2.54 -6.07 9.17
C ARG A 47 3.03 -5.12 10.26
N LEU A 48 2.51 -5.22 11.49
CA LEU A 48 2.96 -4.41 12.62
C LEU A 48 4.44 -4.67 12.96
N GLU A 49 4.89 -5.91 12.85
CA GLU A 49 6.29 -6.29 13.15
C GLU A 49 7.26 -5.93 12.01
N HIS A 50 6.82 -6.04 10.75
CA HIS A 50 7.70 -6.01 9.58
C HIS A 50 7.70 -4.71 8.77
N THR A 51 6.80 -3.76 9.03
CA THR A 51 6.71 -2.49 8.28
C THR A 51 6.98 -1.27 9.16
N VAL A 52 7.46 -0.18 8.56
CA VAL A 52 7.80 1.07 9.29
C VAL A 52 6.53 1.68 9.86
N GLU A 53 5.50 1.75 9.03
CA GLU A 53 4.18 2.27 9.34
C GLU A 53 3.52 1.38 10.41
N GLY A 54 3.64 0.06 10.27
CA GLY A 54 3.14 -0.90 11.25
C GLY A 54 3.75 -0.73 12.64
N ARG A 55 5.06 -0.49 12.73
CA ARG A 55 5.72 -0.21 14.02
C ARG A 55 5.30 1.13 14.61
N ALA A 56 5.11 2.15 13.77
CA ALA A 56 4.60 3.44 14.22
C ALA A 56 3.18 3.29 14.80
N ILE A 57 2.32 2.51 14.15
CA ILE A 57 0.97 2.18 14.65
C ILE A 57 1.06 1.38 15.95
N ALA A 58 1.92 0.37 16.04
CA ALA A 58 2.10 -0.41 17.27
C ALA A 58 2.54 0.46 18.45
N LYS A 59 3.48 1.39 18.22
CA LYS A 59 3.92 2.38 19.21
C LYS A 59 2.77 3.31 19.64
N TYR A 60 1.96 3.78 18.69
CA TYR A 60 0.79 4.60 18.98
C TYR A 60 -0.26 3.86 19.83
N LEU A 61 -0.50 2.58 19.53
CA LEU A 61 -1.46 1.75 20.25
C LEU A 61 -0.92 1.17 21.57
N GLY A 62 0.35 1.40 21.91
CA GLY A 62 0.99 0.84 23.11
C GLY A 62 1.15 -0.69 23.06
N VAL A 63 1.08 -1.29 21.88
CA VAL A 63 1.18 -2.75 21.70
C VAL A 63 2.65 -3.14 21.63
N GLN A 64 3.07 -4.04 22.53
CA GLN A 64 4.41 -4.61 22.51
C GLN A 64 4.55 -5.57 21.34
N ILE A 65 5.43 -5.25 20.40
CA ILE A 65 5.74 -6.08 19.23
C ILE A 65 7.18 -6.58 19.31
N GLN A 66 7.43 -7.81 18.84
CA GLN A 66 8.79 -8.31 18.71
C GLN A 66 9.42 -7.69 17.45
N ALA A 67 10.09 -6.56 17.63
CA ALA A 67 10.79 -5.89 16.55
C ALA A 67 11.90 -6.80 15.98
N LYS A 68 11.60 -7.51 14.89
CA LYS A 68 12.63 -8.20 14.09
C LYS A 68 13.59 -7.19 13.45
N ASN A 69 14.73 -7.72 12.98
CA ASN A 69 15.85 -7.08 12.27
C ASN A 69 15.59 -5.70 11.64
N PRO A 70 16.63 -4.84 11.53
CA PRO A 70 16.51 -3.53 10.89
C PRO A 70 15.88 -3.67 9.50
N MET A 71 14.82 -2.89 9.27
CA MET A 71 14.09 -2.93 8.01
C MET A 71 14.99 -2.47 6.87
N PRO A 72 14.96 -3.14 5.71
CA PRO A 72 15.68 -2.67 4.53
C PRO A 72 15.16 -1.27 4.16
N ARG A 73 16.05 -0.42 3.64
CA ARG A 73 15.63 0.89 3.12
C ARG A 73 14.57 0.66 2.04
N ALA A 74 13.44 1.35 2.18
CA ALA A 74 12.38 1.32 1.18
C ALA A 74 12.98 1.74 -0.16
N LYS A 75 12.94 0.84 -1.14
CA LYS A 75 13.26 1.20 -2.52
C LYS A 75 12.07 1.98 -3.06
N PRO A 76 12.32 3.06 -3.79
CA PRO A 76 11.24 3.76 -4.44
C PRO A 76 10.60 2.87 -5.52
N PRO A 77 9.31 3.10 -5.85
CA PRO A 77 8.53 2.22 -6.74
C PRO A 77 9.14 2.07 -8.15
N TRP A 78 9.83 3.10 -8.66
CA TRP A 78 10.53 3.04 -9.96
C TRP A 78 11.76 2.11 -9.98
N GLU A 79 12.24 1.63 -8.83
CA GLU A 79 13.26 0.57 -8.73
C GLU A 79 12.64 -0.82 -8.54
N LEU A 80 11.32 -0.90 -8.33
CA LEU A 80 10.60 -2.14 -8.00
C LEU A 80 9.71 -2.62 -9.15
N MET A 81 9.34 -1.74 -10.08
CA MET A 81 8.45 -2.05 -11.20
C MET A 81 9.13 -1.71 -12.51
N ASP A 82 9.17 -2.68 -13.44
CA ASP A 82 9.40 -2.39 -14.86
C ASP A 82 8.15 -1.67 -15.38
N ILE A 83 8.10 -0.34 -15.23
CA ILE A 83 7.06 0.49 -15.82
C ILE A 83 7.23 0.35 -17.33
N ALA A 84 6.36 -0.45 -17.93
CA ALA A 84 6.34 -0.70 -19.36
C ALA A 84 5.96 0.57 -20.13
N GLN A 85 6.93 1.46 -20.34
CA GLN A 85 7.19 2.23 -21.55
C GLN A 85 8.65 2.70 -21.50
N PRO A 86 9.57 2.10 -22.28
CA PRO A 86 10.99 2.41 -22.18
C PRO A 86 11.26 3.73 -22.90
N LYS A 87 10.94 4.85 -22.27
CA LYS A 87 11.80 6.02 -22.48
C LYS A 87 13.16 5.60 -21.95
N PRO A 88 14.23 5.68 -22.76
CA PRO A 88 15.55 5.32 -22.28
C PRO A 88 15.83 6.13 -21.01
N LEU A 89 16.40 5.48 -20.00
CA LEU A 89 16.86 6.15 -18.80
C LEU A 89 17.60 7.43 -19.22
N PRO A 90 17.26 8.60 -18.64
CA PRO A 90 17.93 9.84 -18.97
C PRO A 90 19.44 9.68 -18.89
N ARG A 91 20.16 10.38 -19.77
CA ARG A 91 21.62 10.27 -19.85
C ARG A 91 22.24 10.50 -18.46
N ASN A 92 23.03 9.52 -18.01
CA ASN A 92 23.65 9.48 -16.68
C ASN A 92 22.73 9.19 -15.48
N MET A 93 21.62 8.47 -15.67
CA MET A 93 20.74 8.02 -14.57
C MET A 93 20.78 6.51 -14.28
N ASN A 94 21.72 5.78 -14.88
CA ASN A 94 21.88 4.33 -14.63
C ASN A 94 22.15 4.03 -13.13
N ALA A 95 21.43 3.02 -12.61
CA ALA A 95 21.48 2.51 -11.24
C ALA A 95 22.91 2.20 -10.73
N GLU A 96 23.75 1.59 -11.55
CA GLU A 96 25.06 1.12 -11.12
C GLU A 96 26.14 2.20 -11.30
N LYS A 97 26.05 2.99 -12.37
CA LYS A 97 27.13 3.92 -12.77
C LYS A 97 27.02 5.32 -12.17
N HIS A 98 25.83 5.75 -11.76
CA HIS A 98 25.58 7.15 -11.40
C HIS A 98 24.90 7.34 -10.04
N GLN A 99 25.25 6.49 -9.06
CA GLN A 99 24.64 6.50 -7.73
C GLN A 99 24.70 7.87 -7.04
N LYS A 100 25.86 8.53 -7.02
CA LYS A 100 26.02 9.88 -6.41
C LYS A 100 25.08 10.93 -6.99
N ARG A 101 24.81 10.85 -8.30
CA ARG A 101 23.90 11.78 -8.98
C ARG A 101 22.45 11.51 -8.61
N ARG A 102 22.07 10.23 -8.51
CA ARG A 102 20.73 9.85 -8.03
C ARG A 102 20.53 10.25 -6.58
N GLU A 103 21.51 10.05 -5.71
CA GLU A 103 21.48 10.50 -4.31
C GLU A 103 21.34 12.03 -4.20
N HIS A 104 21.98 12.78 -5.10
CA HIS A 104 21.81 14.22 -5.18
C HIS A 104 20.38 14.62 -5.58
N HIS A 105 19.82 14.02 -6.63
CA HIS A 105 18.44 14.26 -7.03
C HIS A 105 17.44 13.85 -5.95
N ALA A 106 17.63 12.69 -5.32
CA ALA A 106 16.80 12.24 -4.20
C ALA A 106 16.85 13.20 -3.02
N ARG A 107 18.01 13.79 -2.72
CA ARG A 107 18.15 14.81 -1.67
C ARG A 107 17.48 16.13 -2.03
N LEU A 108 17.57 16.57 -3.28
CA LEU A 108 16.86 17.76 -3.76
C LEU A 108 15.34 17.55 -3.68
N HIS A 109 14.88 16.39 -4.12
CA HIS A 109 13.48 16.01 -4.03
C HIS A 109 12.98 15.93 -2.59
N LEU A 110 13.76 15.30 -1.70
CA LEU A 110 13.45 15.28 -0.27
C LEU A 110 13.33 16.69 0.31
N ALA A 111 14.19 17.62 -0.12
CA ALA A 111 14.12 19.02 0.30
C ALA A 111 12.83 19.69 -0.22
N GLU A 112 12.44 19.46 -1.47
CA GLU A 112 11.19 19.95 -2.04
C GLU A 112 9.96 19.38 -1.31
N VAL A 113 9.90 18.07 -1.11
CA VAL A 113 8.84 17.41 -0.35
C VAL A 113 8.77 17.95 1.08
N SER A 114 9.91 18.18 1.74
CA SER A 114 9.93 18.73 3.10
C SER A 114 9.40 20.16 3.21
N GLN A 115 9.48 20.96 2.13
CA GLN A 115 8.88 22.29 2.08
C GLN A 115 7.36 22.23 1.89
N VAL A 116 6.85 21.15 1.31
CA VAL A 116 5.41 20.97 1.03
C VAL A 116 4.72 20.24 2.19
N ASN A 117 5.44 19.33 2.84
CA ASN A 117 4.99 18.47 3.92
C ASN A 117 5.03 19.22 5.27
N HIS A 118 4.03 20.06 5.49
CA HIS A 118 3.75 20.75 6.75
C HIS A 118 2.77 19.94 7.63
N GLU A 119 2.55 20.33 8.89
CA GLU A 119 1.66 19.62 9.83
C GLU A 119 0.24 19.41 9.26
N ASP A 120 -0.23 20.32 8.41
CA ASP A 120 -1.54 20.26 7.75
C ASP A 120 -1.50 19.62 6.35
N ASN A 121 -0.33 19.28 5.80
CA ASN A 121 -0.19 18.76 4.44
C ASN A 121 0.56 17.42 4.43
N GLN A 122 -0.04 16.40 3.82
CA GLN A 122 0.61 15.10 3.64
C GLN A 122 0.83 14.83 2.15
N VAL A 123 2.08 14.61 1.76
CA VAL A 123 2.45 14.20 0.40
C VAL A 123 2.39 12.68 0.32
N VAL A 124 1.55 12.14 -0.58
CA VAL A 124 1.41 10.70 -0.80
C VAL A 124 1.62 10.39 -2.27
N TYR A 125 2.47 9.40 -2.54
CA TYR A 125 2.68 8.88 -3.89
C TYR A 125 1.58 7.87 -4.20
N VAL A 126 0.84 8.10 -5.28
CA VAL A 126 -0.28 7.24 -5.68
C VAL A 126 -0.01 6.69 -7.08
N ASP A 127 0.02 5.37 -7.22
CA ASP A 127 0.27 4.65 -8.47
C ASP A 127 -0.79 4.93 -9.55
N ALA A 128 -1.97 5.42 -9.15
CA ALA A 128 -3.13 5.66 -10.01
C ALA A 128 -3.29 7.12 -10.47
N ALA A 129 -2.35 8.03 -10.16
CA ALA A 129 -2.47 9.42 -10.59
C ALA A 129 -1.95 9.58 -12.03
N THR A 130 -2.70 9.09 -13.00
CA THR A 130 -2.50 9.42 -14.42
C THR A 130 -3.12 10.78 -14.67
N ASN A 131 -2.29 11.79 -14.93
CA ASN A 131 -2.75 12.99 -15.61
C ASN A 131 -2.55 12.76 -17.12
N ALA A 132 -3.34 13.40 -17.98
CA ALA A 132 -3.30 13.20 -19.44
C ALA A 132 -1.90 13.38 -20.07
N THR A 133 -0.94 13.93 -19.32
CA THR A 133 0.44 14.22 -19.73
C THR A 133 1.54 13.48 -18.94
N ALA A 134 1.27 12.71 -17.88
CA ALA A 134 2.31 12.02 -17.10
C ALA A 134 1.83 10.75 -16.36
N ALA A 135 2.74 9.77 -16.23
CA ALA A 135 2.47 8.41 -15.70
C ALA A 135 2.89 8.21 -14.23
N SER A 136 3.32 9.27 -13.54
CA SER A 136 3.57 9.22 -12.10
C SER A 136 3.23 10.59 -11.52
N ALA A 137 2.27 10.62 -10.59
CA ALA A 137 1.94 11.85 -9.90
C ALA A 137 1.92 11.68 -8.38
N ALA A 138 2.58 12.60 -7.70
CA ALA A 138 2.45 12.76 -6.26
C ALA A 138 1.22 13.62 -5.96
N VAL A 139 0.41 13.18 -5.01
CA VAL A 139 -0.80 13.90 -4.60
C VAL A 139 -0.52 14.54 -3.24
N VAL A 140 -0.74 15.84 -3.15
CA VAL A 140 -0.68 16.57 -1.87
C VAL A 140 -2.08 16.65 -1.31
N PHE A 141 -2.27 15.96 -0.18
CA PHE A 141 -3.48 16.04 0.62
C PHE A 141 -3.31 17.15 1.64
N VAL A 142 -4.34 17.99 1.79
CA VAL A 142 -4.39 19.02 2.83
C VAL A 142 -5.47 18.65 3.83
N ARG A 143 -5.13 18.78 5.11
CA ARG A 143 -5.97 18.51 6.26
C ARG A 143 -6.47 19.85 6.79
N GLU A 144 -7.72 20.20 6.46
CA GLU A 144 -8.32 21.47 6.90
C GLU A 144 -8.70 21.46 8.40
N ALA A 145 -8.91 20.27 9.00
CA ALA A 145 -9.14 20.06 10.43
C ALA A 145 -8.85 18.61 10.83
N GLN A 146 -8.66 18.33 12.13
CA GLN A 146 -8.29 16.98 12.62
C GLN A 146 -9.30 15.87 12.25
N ASP A 147 -10.57 16.18 12.00
CA ASP A 147 -11.61 15.21 11.62
C ASP A 147 -12.15 15.39 10.18
N ALA A 148 -11.55 16.26 9.36
CA ALA A 148 -11.99 16.49 7.99
C ALA A 148 -11.40 15.46 7.02
N PRO A 149 -12.15 15.02 5.99
CA PRO A 149 -11.63 14.17 4.94
C PRO A 149 -10.49 14.87 4.18
N LEU A 150 -9.41 14.13 3.91
CA LEU A 150 -8.26 14.61 3.16
C LEU A 150 -8.69 15.04 1.76
N THR A 151 -8.53 16.33 1.46
CA THR A 151 -8.90 16.89 0.16
C THR A 151 -7.66 17.02 -0.72
N VAL A 152 -7.75 16.53 -1.96
CA VAL A 152 -6.66 16.65 -2.94
C VAL A 152 -6.54 18.11 -3.35
N ARG A 153 -5.41 18.74 -3.04
CA ARG A 153 -5.21 20.16 -3.34
C ARG A 153 -4.30 20.39 -4.54
N LYS A 154 -3.32 19.52 -4.75
CA LYS A 154 -2.36 19.65 -5.85
C LYS A 154 -1.79 18.31 -6.27
N VAL A 155 -1.67 18.12 -7.58
CA VAL A 155 -1.06 16.94 -8.21
C VAL A 155 0.26 17.40 -8.83
N TYR A 156 1.36 16.80 -8.40
CA TYR A 156 2.70 17.05 -8.96
C TYR A 156 3.03 15.92 -9.92
N THR A 157 3.35 16.27 -11.16
CA THR A 157 3.85 15.33 -12.16
C THR A 157 5.37 15.37 -12.15
N GLU A 158 6.00 14.25 -11.83
CA GLU A 158 7.42 14.09 -12.08
C GLU A 158 7.64 13.48 -13.48
N LEU A 159 8.59 14.07 -14.21
CA LEU A 159 8.98 13.68 -15.58
C LEU A 159 9.90 12.44 -15.59
#